data_AF-A0A7X2ZXD8-F1
#
_entry.id   AF-A0A7X2ZXD8-F1
#
_cell.length_a   1.000
_cell.length_b   1.000
_cell.length_c   1.000
_cell.angle_alpha   90.00
_cell.angle_beta   90.00
_cell.angle_gamma   90.00
#
_symmetry.space_group_name_H-M   'P 1'
#
loop_
_entity.id
_entity.type
_entity.pdbx_description
1 polymer ?
#
loop_
_entity_poly.entity_id
_entity_poly.type
_entity_poly.pdbx_seq_one_letter_code
_entity_poly.pdbx_strand_id
1 'polypeptide(L)'
;GGIVGVLVIGFQRAAFSNEAGVGSAAIAHSTAKTNHPPSEGFVALLEPFIDTVVVCTLTALVLIFTGMHEVEGMAGAQLTSDAFGSQISWFPYVLALAVFLFAFSTMISWSYYGMRAWTYLFGKSKKSEMVYKMLFLVFVVIGASVSLGAVLDFSDMMILAMSFPNIIGLYIMSGEVKSDLGTYWKKLKKNELFKKQITAKE
;
A
#
# COMPACT_ATOMS: atom_id res chain seq x y z
N GLY A 1 20.69 2.23 19.76
CA GLY A 1 21.31 3.52 19.39
C GLY A 1 20.24 4.45 18.87
N GLY A 2 20.19 5.70 19.36
CA GLY A 2 19.07 6.63 19.16
C GLY A 2 18.67 6.85 17.70
N ILE A 3 19.59 7.30 16.84
CA ILE A 3 19.28 7.63 15.44
C ILE A 3 19.02 6.39 14.59
N VAL A 4 19.86 5.35 14.74
CA VAL A 4 19.71 4.10 13.96
C VAL A 4 18.40 3.39 14.31
N GLY A 5 18.00 3.39 15.58
CA GLY A 5 16.72 2.81 16.01
C GLY A 5 15.51 3.53 15.41
N VAL A 6 15.53 4.87 15.42
CA VAL A 6 14.47 5.68 14.81
C VAL A 6 14.39 5.45 13.30
N LEU A 7 15.51 5.35 12.60
CA LEU A 7 15.52 5.06 11.17
C LEU A 7 14.96 3.68 10.85
N VAL A 8 15.30 2.65 11.63
CA VAL A 8 14.78 1.30 11.43
C VAL A 8 13.26 1.27 11.62
N ILE A 9 12.75 1.85 12.71
CA ILE A 9 11.31 1.92 12.96
C ILE A 9 10.61 2.75 11.87
N GLY A 10 11.22 3.86 11.45
CA GLY A 10 10.72 4.72 10.39
C GLY A 10 10.59 3.97 9.06
N PHE A 11 11.62 3.23 8.65
CA PHE A 11 11.56 2.42 7.42
C PHE A 11 10.57 1.27 7.51
N GLN A 12 10.49 0.57 8.66
CA GLN A 12 9.51 -0.50 8.86
C GLN A 12 8.07 0.02 8.71
N ARG A 13 7.75 1.13 9.37
CA ARG A 13 6.41 1.73 9.31
C ARG A 13 6.11 2.35 7.95
N ALA A 14 7.12 2.95 7.28
CA ALA A 14 6.97 3.45 5.92
C ALA A 14 6.68 2.32 4.91
N ALA A 15 7.41 1.20 5.00
CA ALA A 15 7.19 0.04 4.15
C ALA A 15 5.81 -0.60 4.37
N PHE A 16 5.29 -0.54 5.59
CA PHE A 16 3.90 -0.95 5.88
C PHE A 16 2.86 0.00 5.26
N SER A 17 3.13 1.31 5.29
CA SER A 17 2.20 2.33 4.79
C SER A 17 2.07 2.30 3.26
N ASN A 18 3.21 2.23 2.56
CA ASN A 18 3.24 2.35 1.09
C ASN A 18 3.53 1.05 0.34
N GLU A 19 3.75 -0.06 1.04
CA GLU A 19 3.97 -1.39 0.47
C GLU A 19 5.18 -1.45 -0.50
N ALA A 20 6.14 -0.53 -0.36
CA ALA A 20 7.30 -0.45 -1.24
C ALA A 20 8.14 -1.72 -1.15
N GLY A 21 8.41 -2.35 -2.30
CA GLY A 21 9.22 -3.55 -2.39
C GLY A 21 8.48 -4.86 -2.08
N VAL A 22 7.21 -4.80 -1.65
CA VAL A 22 6.39 -6.00 -1.35
C VAL A 22 5.88 -6.68 -2.63
N GLY A 23 5.60 -5.89 -3.67
CA GLY A 23 5.10 -6.39 -4.97
C GLY A 23 3.58 -6.55 -5.05
N SER A 24 2.84 -6.24 -3.98
CA SER A 24 1.37 -6.28 -3.91
C SER A 24 0.70 -5.25 -4.81
N ALA A 25 1.16 -3.99 -4.81
CA ALA A 25 0.60 -2.92 -5.62
C ALA A 25 0.58 -3.26 -7.13
N ALA A 26 1.62 -3.97 -7.61
CA ALA A 26 1.70 -4.42 -9.00
C ALA A 26 0.53 -5.34 -9.39
N ILE A 27 -0.07 -6.07 -8.44
CA ILE A 27 -1.24 -6.92 -8.69
C ILE A 27 -2.45 -6.06 -9.08
N ALA A 28 -2.71 -4.96 -8.39
CA ALA A 28 -3.76 -4.00 -8.76
C ALA A 28 -3.46 -3.35 -10.11
N HIS A 29 -2.27 -2.75 -10.26
CA HIS A 29 -1.90 -2.00 -11.45
C HIS A 29 -1.83 -2.87 -12.71
N SER A 30 -1.58 -4.18 -12.58
CA SER A 30 -1.63 -5.11 -13.72
C SER A 30 -3.01 -5.23 -14.38
N THR A 31 -4.08 -4.80 -13.69
CA THR A 31 -5.45 -4.80 -14.21
C THR A 31 -5.81 -3.52 -14.95
N ALA A 32 -4.98 -2.48 -14.85
CA ALA A 32 -5.22 -1.21 -15.51
C ALA A 32 -5.21 -1.38 -17.04
N LYS A 33 -6.14 -0.70 -17.71
CA LYS A 33 -6.23 -0.70 -19.17
C LYS A 33 -5.21 0.26 -19.76
N THR A 34 -3.96 -0.15 -19.80
CA THR A 34 -2.86 0.59 -20.44
C THR A 34 -2.26 -0.19 -21.60
N ASN A 35 -1.83 0.52 -22.63
CA ASN A 35 -0.97 -0.03 -23.69
C ASN A 35 0.51 0.25 -23.43
N HIS A 36 0.82 0.89 -22.31
CA HIS A 36 2.14 1.38 -21.95
C HIS A 36 2.42 1.08 -20.47
N PRO A 37 2.92 -0.12 -20.12
CA PRO A 37 3.16 -0.50 -18.72
C PRO A 37 3.97 0.54 -17.90
N PRO A 38 4.99 1.23 -18.46
CA PRO A 38 5.68 2.30 -17.72
C PRO A 38 4.79 3.46 -17.30
N SER A 39 3.68 3.76 -17.99
CA SER A 39 2.76 4.83 -17.57
C SER A 39 2.07 4.49 -16.26
N GLU A 40 1.63 3.24 -16.09
CA GLU A 40 1.04 2.78 -14.82
C GLU A 40 2.09 2.71 -13.72
N GLY A 41 3.36 2.42 -14.05
CA GLY A 41 4.46 2.57 -13.12
C GLY A 41 4.57 3.98 -12.55
N PHE A 42 4.40 5.03 -13.36
CA PHE A 42 4.38 6.41 -12.87
C PHE A 42 3.14 6.74 -12.03
N VAL A 43 1.97 6.19 -12.37
CA VAL A 43 0.75 6.34 -11.57
C VAL A 43 0.93 5.68 -10.21
N ALA A 44 1.48 4.47 -10.17
CA ALA A 44 1.76 3.74 -8.94
C ALA A 44 2.71 4.49 -8.00
N LEU A 45 3.66 5.28 -8.52
CA LEU A 45 4.55 6.12 -7.70
C LEU A 45 3.82 7.26 -6.97
N LEU A 46 2.62 7.64 -7.39
CA LEU A 46 1.82 8.65 -6.69
C LEU A 46 1.28 8.13 -5.35
N GLU A 47 1.07 6.81 -5.23
CA GLU A 47 0.57 6.18 -4.00
C GLU A 47 1.50 6.43 -2.80
N PRO A 48 2.80 6.02 -2.81
CA PRO A 48 3.73 6.30 -1.72
C PRO A 48 3.96 7.79 -1.50
N PHE A 49 3.88 8.60 -2.57
CA PHE A 49 4.08 10.04 -2.44
C PHE A 49 2.94 10.68 -1.66
N ILE A 50 1.69 10.42 -2.03
CA ILE A 50 0.54 11.00 -1.35
C ILE A 50 0.45 10.44 0.08
N ASP A 51 0.57 9.13 0.25
CA ASP A 51 0.43 8.48 1.55
C ASP A 51 1.57 8.85 2.51
N THR A 52 2.80 8.47 2.17
CA THR A 52 3.93 8.60 3.10
C THR A 52 4.50 10.01 3.15
N VAL A 53 4.69 10.67 1.99
CA VAL A 53 5.37 11.97 1.96
C VAL A 53 4.44 13.09 2.37
N VAL A 54 3.16 13.06 1.96
CA VAL A 54 2.20 14.12 2.26
C VAL A 54 1.41 13.78 3.53
N VAL A 55 0.63 12.69 3.53
CA VAL A 55 -0.34 12.40 4.60
C VAL A 55 0.35 12.02 5.91
N CYS A 56 1.32 11.10 5.91
CA CYS A 56 2.03 10.71 7.12
C CYS A 56 2.85 11.87 7.70
N THR A 57 3.49 12.69 6.84
CA THR A 57 4.23 13.89 7.31
C THR A 57 3.31 14.89 7.98
N LEU A 58 2.15 15.20 7.39
CA LEU A 58 1.18 16.11 8.01
C LEU A 58 0.68 15.57 9.35
N THR A 59 0.40 14.26 9.44
CA THR A 59 0.00 13.62 10.70
C THR A 59 1.11 13.72 11.74
N ALA A 60 2.36 13.43 11.37
CA ALA A 60 3.50 13.54 12.27
C ALA A 60 3.70 14.99 12.76
N LEU A 61 3.57 15.98 11.88
CA LEU A 61 3.66 17.39 12.26
C LEU A 61 2.57 17.78 13.26
N VAL A 62 1.33 17.34 13.06
CA VAL A 62 0.24 17.58 14.02
C VAL A 62 0.57 16.96 15.38
N LEU A 63 1.01 15.70 15.42
CA LEU A 63 1.40 15.03 16.68
C LEU A 63 2.57 15.73 17.40
N ILE A 64 3.52 16.29 16.65
CA ILE A 64 4.65 17.05 17.19
C ILE A 64 4.16 18.38 17.78
N PHE A 65 3.41 19.17 17.02
CA PHE A 65 2.96 20.50 17.45
C PHE A 65 1.94 20.47 18.59
N THR A 66 1.11 19.42 18.69
CA THR A 66 0.17 19.27 19.80
C THR A 66 0.80 18.66 21.05
N GLY A 67 2.07 18.21 20.99
CA GLY A 67 2.73 17.52 22.09
C GLY A 67 2.22 16.11 22.36
N MET A 68 1.27 15.59 21.55
CA MET A 68 0.68 14.27 21.78
C MET A 68 1.68 13.12 21.61
N HIS A 69 2.77 13.32 20.88
CA HIS A 69 3.84 12.34 20.75
C HIS A 69 4.54 11.97 22.07
N GLU A 70 4.40 12.76 23.14
CA GLU A 70 4.98 12.48 24.47
C GLU A 70 4.04 11.69 25.39
N VAL A 71 2.77 11.50 25.01
CA VAL A 71 1.77 10.90 25.89
C VAL A 71 1.87 9.37 25.87
N GLU A 72 2.24 8.80 27.02
CA GLU A 72 2.35 7.35 27.19
C GLU A 72 0.98 6.66 27.29
N GLY A 73 0.91 5.40 26.81
CA GLY A 73 -0.28 4.57 26.90
C GLY A 73 -1.32 4.75 25.79
N MET A 74 -1.09 5.69 24.85
CA MET A 74 -1.93 5.89 23.66
C MET A 74 -1.17 5.56 22.38
N ALA A 75 -1.86 4.96 21.40
CA ALA A 75 -1.26 4.56 20.14
C ALA A 75 -2.26 4.64 18.97
N GLY A 76 -1.71 4.69 17.75
CA GLY A 76 -2.48 4.58 16.52
C GLY A 76 -3.51 5.70 16.32
N ALA A 77 -4.71 5.31 15.87
CA ALA A 77 -5.78 6.26 15.53
C ALA A 77 -6.27 7.09 16.73
N GLN A 78 -6.23 6.53 17.94
CA GLN A 78 -6.63 7.25 19.16
C GLN A 78 -5.73 8.47 19.40
N LEU A 79 -4.41 8.28 19.29
CA LEU A 79 -3.43 9.35 19.47
C LEU A 79 -3.65 10.50 18.49
N THR A 80 -3.95 10.16 17.23
CA THR A 80 -4.22 11.15 16.18
C THR A 80 -5.55 11.86 16.44
N SER A 81 -6.59 11.12 16.85
CA SER A 81 -7.90 11.67 17.20
C SER A 81 -7.80 12.69 18.33
N ASP A 82 -7.05 12.38 19.39
CA ASP A 82 -6.90 13.27 20.54
C ASP A 82 -6.06 14.50 20.19
N ALA A 83 -5.03 14.34 19.35
CA ALA A 83 -4.24 15.46 18.83
C ALA A 83 -5.12 16.46 18.06
N PHE A 84 -5.88 15.98 17.09
CA PHE A 84 -6.79 16.85 16.34
C PHE A 84 -7.94 17.38 17.21
N GLY A 85 -8.47 16.56 18.12
CA GLY A 85 -9.53 16.95 19.05
C GLY A 85 -9.14 18.10 19.99
N SER A 86 -7.86 18.19 20.35
CA SER A 86 -7.32 19.30 21.15
C SER A 86 -7.41 20.67 20.45
N GLN A 87 -7.44 20.68 19.11
CA GLN A 87 -7.49 21.89 18.30
C GLN A 87 -8.87 22.11 17.65
N ILE A 88 -9.54 21.02 17.28
CA ILE A 88 -10.81 21.00 16.54
C ILE A 88 -11.72 19.93 17.15
N SER A 89 -12.65 20.36 18.01
CA SER A 89 -13.50 19.48 18.81
C SER A 89 -14.40 18.51 18.02
N TRP A 90 -14.78 18.85 16.78
CA TRP A 90 -15.60 17.99 15.92
C TRP A 90 -14.79 17.08 14.99
N PHE A 91 -13.48 17.30 14.86
CA PHE A 91 -12.63 16.53 13.95
C PHE A 91 -12.52 15.04 14.31
N PRO A 92 -12.54 14.60 15.59
CA PRO A 92 -12.57 13.18 15.94
C PRO A 92 -13.66 12.37 15.21
N TYR A 93 -14.85 12.93 15.01
CA TYR A 93 -15.93 12.24 14.29
C TYR A 93 -15.62 12.08 12.80
N VAL A 94 -15.01 13.10 12.20
CA VAL A 94 -14.59 13.06 10.79
C VAL A 94 -13.43 12.08 10.60
N LEU A 95 -12.47 12.09 11.51
CA LEU A 95 -11.36 11.15 11.51
C LEU A 95 -11.85 9.71 11.68
N ALA A 96 -12.81 9.46 12.57
CA ALA A 96 -13.38 8.13 12.77
C ALA A 96 -14.04 7.59 11.47
N LEU A 97 -14.81 8.43 10.77
CA LEU A 97 -15.39 8.07 9.47
C LEU A 97 -14.30 7.83 8.41
N ALA A 98 -13.28 8.68 8.36
CA ALA A 98 -12.17 8.54 7.42
C ALA A 98 -11.38 7.25 7.66
N VAL A 99 -11.03 6.95 8.92
CA VAL A 99 -10.32 5.72 9.31
C VAL A 99 -11.15 4.48 8.98
N PHE A 100 -12.47 4.52 9.21
CA PHE A 100 -13.36 3.43 8.83
C PHE A 100 -13.36 3.18 7.32
N LEU A 101 -13.53 4.22 6.50
CA LEU A 101 -13.51 4.12 5.04
C LEU A 101 -12.14 3.66 4.53
N PHE A 102 -11.05 4.16 5.11
CA PHE A 102 -9.69 3.77 4.77
C PHE A 102 -9.46 2.28 5.06
N ALA A 103 -9.72 1.84 6.29
CA ALA A 103 -9.60 0.44 6.69
C ALA A 103 -10.46 -0.48 5.80
N PHE A 104 -11.68 -0.07 5.47
CA PHE A 104 -12.56 -0.83 4.58
C PHE A 104 -11.98 -0.95 3.16
N SER A 105 -11.45 0.12 2.60
CA SER A 105 -10.84 0.12 1.28
C SER A 105 -9.59 -0.76 1.21
N THR A 106 -8.75 -0.73 2.26
CA THR A 106 -7.57 -1.59 2.39
C THR A 106 -7.97 -3.06 2.49
N MET A 107 -9.00 -3.40 3.27
CA MET A 107 -9.51 -4.77 3.36
C MET A 107 -9.96 -5.32 2.00
N ILE A 108 -10.64 -4.52 1.19
CA ILE A 108 -11.06 -4.95 -0.16
C ILE A 108 -9.85 -5.21 -1.05
N SER A 109 -8.89 -4.28 -1.08
CA SER A 109 -7.71 -4.37 -1.93
C SER A 109 -6.85 -5.58 -1.56
N TRP A 110 -6.60 -5.79 -0.27
CA TRP A 110 -5.83 -6.95 0.22
C TRP A 110 -6.56 -8.27 0.07
N SER A 111 -7.90 -8.29 0.20
CA SER A 111 -8.71 -9.46 -0.15
C SER A 111 -8.54 -9.82 -1.63
N TYR A 112 -8.53 -8.82 -2.51
CA TYR A 112 -8.29 -9.04 -3.93
C TYR A 112 -6.87 -9.56 -4.21
N TYR A 113 -5.83 -8.95 -3.63
CA TYR A 113 -4.43 -9.36 -3.79
C TYR A 113 -4.21 -10.80 -3.35
N GLY A 114 -4.65 -11.13 -2.14
CA GLY A 114 -4.51 -12.48 -1.63
C GLY A 114 -5.36 -13.50 -2.40
N MET A 115 -6.52 -13.11 -2.94
CA MET A 115 -7.29 -13.98 -3.82
C MET A 115 -6.55 -14.27 -5.14
N ARG A 116 -5.89 -13.28 -5.75
CA ARG A 116 -5.06 -13.51 -6.94
C ARG A 116 -3.94 -14.50 -6.63
N ALA A 117 -3.21 -14.30 -5.54
CA ALA A 117 -2.15 -15.22 -5.08
C ALA A 117 -2.70 -16.63 -4.78
N TRP A 118 -3.85 -16.73 -4.11
CA TRP A 118 -4.52 -17.99 -3.81
C TRP A 118 -4.91 -18.75 -5.07
N THR A 119 -5.52 -18.07 -6.06
CA THR A 119 -5.90 -18.69 -7.33
C THR A 119 -4.71 -19.09 -8.19
N TYR A 120 -3.55 -18.44 -8.03
CA TYR A 120 -2.30 -18.85 -8.66
C TYR A 120 -1.79 -20.18 -8.08
N LEU A 121 -1.85 -20.35 -6.76
CA LEU A 121 -1.38 -21.56 -6.08
C LEU A 121 -2.34 -22.75 -6.18
N PHE A 122 -3.63 -22.53 -5.95
CA PHE A 122 -4.64 -23.59 -5.80
C PHE A 122 -5.57 -23.72 -7.01
N GLY A 123 -5.30 -22.96 -8.08
CA GLY A 123 -6.12 -22.92 -9.28
C GLY A 123 -7.43 -22.14 -9.11
N LYS A 124 -7.98 -21.70 -10.25
CA LYS A 124 -9.20 -20.91 -10.31
C LYS A 124 -10.44 -21.81 -10.33
N SER A 125 -11.18 -21.83 -9.24
CA SER A 125 -12.52 -22.43 -9.18
C SER A 125 -13.43 -21.65 -8.25
N LYS A 126 -14.75 -21.65 -8.51
CA LYS A 126 -15.73 -20.96 -7.66
C LYS A 126 -15.65 -21.42 -6.19
N LYS A 127 -15.42 -22.72 -5.98
CA LYS A 127 -15.25 -23.30 -4.64
C LYS A 127 -13.97 -22.78 -3.97
N SER A 128 -12.84 -22.78 -4.67
CA SER A 128 -11.56 -22.28 -4.15
C SER A 128 -11.63 -20.80 -3.78
N GLU A 129 -12.20 -19.96 -4.64
CA GLU A 129 -12.39 -18.53 -4.36
C GLU A 129 -13.32 -18.29 -3.17
N MET A 130 -14.37 -19.10 -3.02
CA MET A 130 -15.30 -18.98 -1.89
C MET A 130 -14.65 -19.40 -0.57
N VAL A 131 -13.83 -20.46 -0.57
CA VAL A 131 -13.03 -20.86 0.60
C VAL A 131 -12.11 -19.71 1.02
N TYR A 132 -11.38 -19.11 0.09
CA TYR A 132 -10.50 -17.97 0.40
C TYR A 132 -11.28 -16.80 1.00
N LYS A 133 -12.43 -16.42 0.42
CA LYS A 133 -13.28 -15.33 0.95
C LYS A 133 -13.77 -15.62 2.37
N MET A 134 -14.20 -16.86 2.65
CA MET A 134 -14.63 -17.25 3.99
C MET A 134 -13.48 -17.20 4.99
N LEU A 135 -12.30 -17.70 4.63
CA LEU A 135 -11.10 -17.59 5.47
C LEU A 135 -10.75 -16.13 5.75
N PHE A 136 -10.74 -15.28 4.71
CA PHE A 136 -10.45 -13.85 4.86
C PHE A 136 -11.40 -13.18 5.87
N LEU A 137 -12.71 -13.41 5.75
CA LEU A 137 -13.71 -12.85 6.69
C LEU A 137 -13.51 -13.34 8.12
N VAL A 138 -13.15 -14.61 8.33
CA VAL A 138 -12.82 -15.14 9.66
C VAL A 138 -11.59 -14.42 10.24
N PHE A 139 -10.54 -14.25 9.44
CA PHE A 139 -9.34 -13.54 9.88
C PHE A 139 -9.58 -12.05 10.15
N VAL A 140 -10.53 -11.40 9.48
CA VAL A 140 -10.95 -10.03 9.81
C VAL A 140 -11.52 -9.96 11.23
N VAL A 141 -12.39 -10.89 11.61
CA VAL A 141 -12.97 -10.94 12.97
C VAL A 141 -11.89 -11.22 14.01
N ILE A 142 -10.98 -12.17 13.73
CA ILE A 142 -9.86 -12.47 14.62
C ILE A 142 -8.97 -11.22 14.76
N GLY A 143 -8.58 -10.60 13.65
CA GLY A 143 -7.71 -9.43 13.64
C GLY A 143 -8.26 -8.24 14.42
N ALA A 144 -9.59 -8.05 14.40
CA ALA A 144 -10.26 -7.01 15.19
C ALA A 144 -10.15 -7.22 16.72
N SER A 145 -9.83 -8.44 17.17
CA SER A 145 -9.71 -8.81 18.59
C SER A 145 -8.27 -8.92 19.11
N VAL A 146 -7.28 -8.86 18.22
CA VAL A 146 -5.85 -9.00 18.56
C VAL A 146 -5.25 -7.63 18.90
N SER A 147 -4.25 -7.60 19.80
CA SER A 147 -3.56 -6.35 20.16
C SER A 147 -2.81 -5.76 18.96
N LEU A 148 -2.80 -4.42 18.87
CA LEU A 148 -2.14 -3.70 17.79
C LEU A 148 -0.68 -4.11 17.62
N GLY A 149 0.08 -4.23 18.72
CA GLY A 149 1.48 -4.64 18.69
C GLY A 149 1.69 -6.01 18.03
N ALA A 150 0.89 -7.01 18.43
CA ALA A 150 1.00 -8.35 17.85
C ALA A 150 0.63 -8.38 16.35
N VAL A 151 -0.37 -7.60 15.94
CA VAL A 151 -0.73 -7.48 14.52
C VAL A 151 0.40 -6.82 13.71
N LEU A 152 1.03 -5.77 14.25
CA LEU A 152 2.15 -5.09 13.61
C LEU A 152 3.36 -6.01 13.48
N ASP A 153 3.74 -6.72 14.55
CA ASP A 153 4.89 -7.65 14.53
C ASP A 153 4.69 -8.79 13.53
N PHE A 154 3.48 -9.37 13.50
CA PHE A 154 3.14 -10.41 12.53
C PHE A 154 3.18 -9.86 11.08
N SER A 155 2.65 -8.66 10.87
CA SER A 155 2.65 -8.02 9.55
C SER A 155 4.06 -7.69 9.07
N ASP A 156 4.94 -7.20 9.96
CA ASP A 156 6.33 -6.88 9.64
C ASP A 156 7.07 -8.16 9.16
N MET A 157 6.81 -9.32 9.77
CA MET A 157 7.34 -10.61 9.30
C MET A 157 6.80 -11.00 7.92
N MET A 158 5.51 -10.81 7.67
CA MET A 158 4.89 -11.15 6.38
C MET A 158 5.37 -10.25 5.24
N ILE A 159 5.47 -8.94 5.50
CA ILE A 159 6.02 -7.95 4.55
C ILE A 159 7.46 -8.33 4.19
N LEU A 160 8.29 -8.71 5.17
CA LEU A 160 9.64 -9.16 4.90
C LEU A 160 9.66 -10.42 4.03
N ALA A 161 8.83 -11.42 4.36
CA ALA A 161 8.75 -12.68 3.64
C ALA A 161 8.30 -12.49 2.17
N MET A 162 7.41 -11.54 1.90
CA MET A 162 6.97 -11.19 0.55
C MET A 162 7.98 -10.32 -0.20
N SER A 163 8.58 -9.35 0.48
CA SER A 163 9.52 -8.40 -0.13
C SER A 163 10.80 -9.09 -0.58
N PHE A 164 11.30 -10.06 0.18
CA PHE A 164 12.55 -10.75 -0.15
C PHE A 164 12.56 -11.39 -1.55
N PRO A 165 11.64 -12.30 -1.91
CA PRO A 165 11.60 -12.87 -3.26
C PRO A 165 11.26 -11.82 -4.33
N ASN A 166 10.40 -10.83 -4.02
CA ASN A 166 10.03 -9.79 -4.97
C ASN A 166 11.22 -8.90 -5.35
N ILE A 167 12.01 -8.44 -4.37
CA ILE A 167 13.20 -7.61 -4.61
C ILE A 167 14.23 -8.37 -5.46
N ILE A 168 14.44 -9.66 -5.20
CA ILE A 168 15.31 -10.51 -6.03
C ILE A 168 14.79 -10.55 -7.47
N GLY A 169 13.49 -10.77 -7.67
CA GLY A 169 12.86 -10.74 -8.99
C GLY A 169 13.04 -9.40 -9.71
N LEU A 170 12.80 -8.28 -9.01
CA LEU A 170 13.01 -6.94 -9.55
C LEU A 170 14.46 -6.68 -9.94
N TYR A 171 15.42 -7.16 -9.14
CA TYR A 171 16.84 -7.03 -9.45
C TYR A 171 17.20 -7.78 -10.75
N ILE A 172 16.72 -9.01 -10.90
CA ILE A 172 16.91 -9.82 -12.12
C ILE A 172 16.24 -9.13 -13.33
N MET A 173 15.04 -8.59 -13.16
CA MET A 173 14.25 -7.95 -14.23
C MET A 173 14.62 -6.48 -14.49
N SER A 174 15.54 -5.91 -13.72
CA SER A 174 15.88 -4.48 -13.79
C SER A 174 16.34 -4.04 -15.20
N GLY A 175 16.98 -4.93 -15.94
CA GLY A 175 17.37 -4.71 -17.34
C GLY A 175 16.19 -4.53 -18.28
N GLU A 176 15.15 -5.37 -18.13
CA GLU A 176 13.93 -5.30 -18.94
C GLU A 176 13.17 -4.00 -18.66
N VAL A 177 12.96 -3.69 -17.37
CA VAL A 177 12.28 -2.46 -16.94
C VAL A 177 12.99 -1.22 -17.49
N LYS A 178 14.33 -1.21 -17.48
CA LYS A 178 15.13 -0.11 -18.05
C LYS A 178 14.94 0.00 -19.57
N SER A 179 14.88 -1.12 -20.28
CA SER A 179 14.64 -1.16 -21.73
C SER A 179 13.26 -0.60 -22.09
N ASP A 180 12.22 -1.06 -21.37
CA ASP A 180 10.84 -0.62 -21.55
C ASP A 180 10.67 0.87 -21.27
N LEU A 181 11.26 1.36 -20.18
CA LEU A 181 11.26 2.78 -19.84
C LEU A 181 11.98 3.61 -20.91
N GLY A 182 13.11 3.12 -21.42
CA GLY A 182 13.83 3.77 -22.52
C GLY A 182 13.00 3.87 -23.79
N THR A 183 12.25 2.83 -24.13
CA THR A 183 11.32 2.82 -25.27
C THR A 183 10.16 3.78 -25.07
N TYR A 184 9.55 3.76 -23.88
CA TYR A 184 8.48 4.68 -23.50
C TYR A 184 8.93 6.15 -23.62
N TRP A 185 10.11 6.48 -23.10
CA TRP A 185 10.65 7.84 -23.12
C TRP A 185 10.94 8.33 -24.55
N LYS A 186 11.45 7.45 -25.42
CA LYS A 186 11.65 7.75 -26.84
C LYS A 186 10.33 8.08 -27.53
N LYS A 187 9.28 7.28 -27.31
CA LYS A 187 7.94 7.51 -27.87
C LYS A 187 7.30 8.79 -27.30
N LEU A 188 7.48 9.07 -26.02
CA LEU A 188 7.01 10.30 -25.36
C LEU A 188 7.62 11.54 -26.02
N LYS A 189 8.94 11.58 -26.19
CA LYS A 189 9.65 12.70 -26.82
C LYS A 189 9.27 12.92 -28.29
N LYS A 190 8.92 11.85 -29.00
CA LYS A 190 8.42 11.91 -30.38
C LYS A 190 6.91 12.20 -30.48
N ASN A 191 6.23 12.35 -29.33
CA ASN A 191 4.78 12.53 -29.25
C ASN A 191 3.99 11.39 -29.94
N GLU A 192 4.52 10.17 -29.89
CA GLU A 192 3.96 8.98 -30.53
C GLU A 192 3.05 8.16 -29.59
N LEU A 193 3.04 8.47 -28.29
CA LEU A 193 2.21 7.76 -27.30
C LEU A 193 0.70 7.99 -27.48
N PHE A 194 0.32 9.18 -27.96
CA PHE A 194 -1.09 9.57 -28.10
C PHE A 194 -1.61 9.49 -29.54
N LYS A 195 -0.77 9.02 -30.49
CA LYS A 195 -1.24 8.78 -31.85
C LYS A 195 -2.19 7.60 -31.82
N LYS A 196 -3.48 7.89 -32.01
CA LYS A 196 -4.55 6.90 -32.18
C LYS A 196 -4.05 5.87 -33.19
N GLN A 197 -3.84 4.62 -32.76
CA GLN A 197 -3.67 3.53 -33.72
C GLN A 197 -4.96 3.47 -34.53
N ILE A 198 -4.91 4.00 -35.76
CA ILE A 198 -5.96 3.76 -36.75
C ILE A 198 -5.88 2.26 -37.01
N THR A 199 -6.68 1.50 -36.29
CA THR A 199 -6.88 0.08 -36.54
C THR A 199 -7.51 0.02 -37.93
N ALA A 200 -6.71 -0.31 -38.93
CA ALA A 200 -7.24 -0.75 -40.21
C ALA A 200 -8.08 -1.99 -39.90
N LYS A 201 -9.40 -1.83 -39.99
CA LYS A 201 -10.31 -2.96 -40.04
C LYS A 201 -10.03 -3.69 -41.36
N GLU A 202 -9.49 -4.89 -41.27
CA GLU A 202 -9.69 -5.94 -42.28
C GLU A 202 -10.76 -6.91 -41.76
#